data_AF-A0A9Q9ENP5-F1
#
_entry.id   AF-A0A9Q9ENP5-F1
#
_cell.length_a   1.000
_cell.length_b   1.000
_cell.length_c   1.000
_cell.angle_alpha   90.00
_cell.angle_beta   90.00
_cell.angle_gamma   90.00
#
_symmetry.space_group_name_H-M   'P 1'
#
loop_
_entity.id
_entity.type
_entity.pdbx_description
1 polymer ?
#
loop_
_entity_poly.entity_id
_entity_poly.type
_entity_poly.pdbx_seq_one_letter_code
_entity_poly.pdbx_strand_id
1 'polypeptide(L)'
;MSFSRSLRLFSRSSARRSSLQTIPQRRWLATPAADASNLPLAGIKVLDMTRVLAGPYCTQILGDLGAEVIKIEHPTRGDDTRAWGPPYASYTEQSGKQGSGESAYFLAVNRNKKSIGLSFQSPSGVEILHKLVKECDVLVENYLPGALKKYNMDYASVAAVNPKIIYASITGYGQTGPNKNRAGYDVMVEAEMGLMHITGHRDGPPAKVGVAVTDLTTGLYTSNSVMAALLGRAKSGKGQHIDVALADCQIATLANIASSCLISGKPDSGRWGTAHPSIVPYKGFKTKDGDILLGGGNDRLFGILCEKIGKAEWSSDARYKTNADRVKVRDELEEKIEAITRTKTTKEWLAVFEGSGMPYAPINDVKATLELEHTRERGMVTEVEHPTCGPMKLVSPPVKFTETNPTIRSPPPTLGQHTTEVLTEVLGMKADEVEALKSQGVIS
;
A
#
# COMPACT_ATOMS: atom_id res chain seq x y z
N MET A 1 86.99 -48.73 -9.60
CA MET A 1 87.10 -49.25 -8.22
C MET A 1 86.59 -48.16 -7.29
N SER A 2 85.75 -48.30 -6.27
CA SER A 2 84.94 -49.37 -5.68
C SER A 2 84.17 -48.68 -4.51
N PHE A 3 82.90 -49.05 -4.27
CA PHE A 3 82.11 -49.07 -3.00
C PHE A 3 82.64 -48.33 -1.74
N SER A 4 81.84 -47.66 -0.88
CA SER A 4 80.68 -48.19 -0.15
C SER A 4 80.07 -47.16 0.84
N ARG A 5 78.73 -47.04 0.82
CA ARG A 5 77.71 -46.99 1.90
C ARG A 5 78.02 -46.39 3.30
N SER A 6 77.07 -45.63 3.87
CA SER A 6 75.93 -46.17 4.65
C SER A 6 74.95 -45.10 5.18
N LEU A 7 73.67 -45.46 5.14
CA LEU A 7 72.48 -44.80 5.73
C LEU A 7 72.41 -44.92 7.27
N ARG A 8 71.61 -44.04 7.91
CA ARG A 8 70.33 -44.41 8.57
C ARG A 8 69.47 -43.18 8.95
N LEU A 9 68.16 -43.39 8.79
CA LEU A 9 67.03 -42.50 9.03
C LEU A 9 66.74 -42.26 10.52
N PHE A 10 66.10 -41.13 10.85
CA PHE A 10 64.81 -41.12 11.57
C PHE A 10 64.01 -39.82 11.29
N SER A 11 62.71 -40.03 11.16
CA SER A 11 61.62 -39.10 10.82
C SER A 11 61.38 -37.98 11.85
N ARG A 12 60.95 -36.79 11.38
CA ARG A 12 59.84 -36.03 12.00
C ARG A 12 59.23 -34.96 11.05
N SER A 13 57.94 -35.18 10.81
CA SER A 13 56.84 -34.38 10.23
C SER A 13 57.09 -32.98 9.63
N SER A 14 56.59 -32.83 8.40
CA SER A 14 56.37 -31.61 7.64
C SER A 14 55.20 -30.78 8.20
N ALA A 15 55.48 -29.52 8.55
CA ALA A 15 54.45 -28.51 8.79
C ALA A 15 54.11 -27.80 7.47
N ARG A 16 52.99 -28.17 6.84
CA ARG A 16 52.35 -27.35 5.80
C ARG A 16 51.53 -26.26 6.50
N ARG A 17 52.01 -25.01 6.48
CA ARG A 17 51.14 -23.84 6.71
C ARG A 17 50.59 -23.39 5.35
N SER A 18 49.37 -23.82 5.09
CA SER A 18 48.47 -23.24 4.08
C SER A 18 48.15 -21.80 4.51
N SER A 19 48.59 -20.82 3.74
CA SER A 19 48.15 -19.43 3.87
C SER A 19 46.76 -19.32 3.25
N LEU A 20 45.73 -19.45 4.09
CA LEU A 20 44.37 -19.09 3.73
C LEU A 20 44.32 -17.58 3.50
N GLN A 21 44.35 -17.18 2.22
CA GLN A 21 43.90 -15.86 1.79
C GLN A 21 42.40 -15.77 2.14
N THR A 22 42.08 -14.97 3.15
CA THR A 22 40.72 -14.58 3.48
C THR A 22 40.13 -13.79 2.32
N ILE A 23 39.26 -14.43 1.55
CA ILE A 23 38.35 -13.79 0.61
C ILE A 23 37.44 -12.86 1.44
N PRO A 24 37.39 -11.54 1.18
CA PRO A 24 36.48 -10.68 1.91
C PRO A 24 35.06 -11.07 1.51
N GLN A 25 34.26 -11.51 2.49
CA GLN A 25 32.82 -11.64 2.35
C GLN A 25 32.27 -10.31 1.80
N ARG A 26 31.68 -10.36 0.60
CA ARG A 26 30.84 -9.26 0.09
C ARG A 26 29.73 -9.03 1.12
N ARG A 27 29.86 -7.98 1.92
CA ARG A 27 28.73 -7.36 2.62
C ARG A 27 27.75 -6.93 1.54
N TRP A 28 26.61 -7.61 1.46
CA TRP A 28 25.45 -7.14 0.72
C TRP A 28 25.08 -5.77 1.29
N LEU A 29 25.19 -4.74 0.45
CA LEU A 29 24.83 -3.38 0.79
C LEU A 29 23.31 -3.30 0.94
N ALA A 30 22.80 -3.64 2.11
CA ALA A 30 21.66 -2.90 2.63
C ALA A 30 22.17 -1.47 2.85
N THR A 31 21.57 -0.50 2.18
CA THR A 31 21.70 0.93 2.49
C THR A 31 21.71 1.07 4.02
N PRO A 32 22.65 1.82 4.63
CA PRO A 32 22.71 1.93 6.09
C PRO A 32 21.32 2.30 6.56
N ALA A 33 20.72 1.43 7.39
CA ALA A 33 19.43 1.70 7.98
C ALA A 33 19.54 3.09 8.63
N ALA A 34 18.79 4.06 8.11
CA ALA A 34 18.62 5.33 8.79
C ALA A 34 18.28 5.00 10.25
N ASP A 35 18.94 5.67 11.19
CA ASP A 35 18.75 5.40 12.62
C ASP A 35 17.25 5.41 12.90
N ALA A 36 16.70 4.22 13.20
CA ALA A 36 15.27 4.04 13.33
C ALA A 36 14.70 4.92 14.45
N SER A 37 15.56 5.39 15.37
CA SER A 37 15.24 6.36 16.41
C SER A 37 14.78 7.72 15.88
N ASN A 38 15.14 8.09 14.65
CA ASN A 38 14.87 9.42 14.09
C ASN A 38 13.69 9.42 13.10
N LEU A 39 12.98 8.31 12.95
CA LEU A 39 11.78 8.26 12.11
C LEU A 39 10.59 8.97 12.79
N PRO A 40 9.65 9.56 12.03
CA PRO A 40 8.57 10.38 12.58
C PRO A 40 7.71 9.71 13.66
N LEU A 41 7.53 8.39 13.60
CA LEU A 41 6.76 7.60 14.56
C LEU A 41 7.64 6.63 15.36
N ALA A 42 8.96 6.89 15.43
CA ALA A 42 9.84 6.13 16.31
C ALA A 42 9.34 6.20 17.76
N GLY A 43 9.28 5.06 18.43
CA GLY A 43 8.75 4.94 19.80
C GLY A 43 7.23 4.81 19.91
N ILE A 44 6.48 4.92 18.81
CA ILE A 44 5.04 4.65 18.80
C ILE A 44 4.79 3.16 18.55
N LYS A 45 3.97 2.54 19.42
CA LYS A 45 3.54 1.14 19.27
C LYS A 45 2.09 1.04 18.79
N VAL A 46 1.85 0.24 17.75
CA VAL A 46 0.53 0.03 17.13
C VAL A 46 0.11 -1.42 17.28
N LEU A 47 -1.03 -1.66 17.93
CA LEU A 47 -1.72 -2.94 17.92
C LEU A 47 -2.62 -3.02 16.68
N ASP A 48 -2.19 -3.78 15.69
CA ASP A 48 -2.90 -3.99 14.43
C ASP A 48 -3.77 -5.24 14.52
N MET A 49 -5.07 -5.07 14.79
CA MET A 49 -6.07 -6.14 14.75
C MET A 49 -6.82 -6.19 13.41
N THR A 50 -6.26 -5.59 12.37
CA THR A 50 -6.95 -5.43 11.10
C THR A 50 -6.71 -6.61 10.16
N ARG A 51 -7.64 -6.79 9.22
CA ARG A 51 -7.55 -7.78 8.13
C ARG A 51 -7.82 -7.14 6.77
N VAL A 52 -7.49 -7.87 5.70
CA VAL A 52 -7.79 -7.47 4.32
C VAL A 52 -6.94 -6.29 3.84
N LEU A 53 -7.50 -5.09 3.63
CA LEU A 53 -6.79 -4.03 2.91
C LEU A 53 -6.75 -2.68 3.62
N ALA A 54 -7.90 -2.03 3.89
CA ALA A 54 -7.91 -0.65 4.43
C ALA A 54 -7.11 -0.49 5.72
N GLY A 55 -7.36 -1.38 6.69
CA GLY A 55 -6.65 -1.42 7.97
C GLY A 55 -5.17 -1.78 7.81
N PRO A 56 -4.83 -2.89 7.12
CA PRO A 56 -3.44 -3.26 6.92
C PRO A 56 -2.63 -2.19 6.18
N TYR A 57 -3.24 -1.49 5.21
CA TYR A 57 -2.61 -0.38 4.50
C TYR A 57 -2.36 0.83 5.42
N CYS A 58 -3.33 1.19 6.27
CA CYS A 58 -3.14 2.21 7.31
C CYS A 58 -1.96 1.88 8.23
N THR A 59 -1.93 0.69 8.81
CA THR A 59 -0.89 0.31 9.76
C THR A 59 0.47 0.10 9.08
N GLN A 60 0.50 -0.32 7.81
CA GLN A 60 1.73 -0.33 7.01
C GLN A 60 2.31 1.08 6.83
N ILE A 61 1.47 2.10 6.57
CA ILE A 61 1.94 3.50 6.48
C ILE A 61 2.55 3.95 7.81
N LEU A 62 1.89 3.65 8.93
CA LEU A 62 2.44 3.97 10.27
C LEU A 62 3.78 3.24 10.50
N GLY A 63 3.87 1.97 10.08
CA GLY A 63 5.11 1.20 10.10
C GLY A 63 6.20 1.83 9.23
N ASP A 64 5.91 2.21 7.99
CA ASP A 64 6.85 2.90 7.10
C ASP A 64 7.41 4.19 7.74
N LEU A 65 6.58 4.90 8.50
CA LEU A 65 6.95 6.12 9.25
C LEU A 65 7.68 5.85 10.58
N GLY A 66 7.94 4.59 10.94
CA GLY A 66 8.79 4.24 12.09
C GLY A 66 8.08 3.58 13.27
N ALA A 67 6.74 3.46 13.24
CA ALA A 67 6.03 2.81 14.33
C ALA A 67 6.38 1.30 14.42
N GLU A 68 6.39 0.77 15.64
CA GLU A 68 6.42 -0.67 15.86
C GLU A 68 4.99 -1.21 15.74
N VAL A 69 4.72 -1.98 14.69
CA VAL A 69 3.38 -2.51 14.40
C VAL A 69 3.32 -3.98 14.76
N ILE A 70 2.47 -4.33 15.72
CA ILE A 70 2.19 -5.69 16.17
C ILE A 70 0.86 -6.13 15.56
N LYS A 71 0.92 -6.94 14.50
CA LYS A 71 -0.24 -7.51 13.83
C LYS A 71 -0.71 -8.78 14.51
N ILE A 72 -1.96 -8.76 14.96
CA ILE A 72 -2.67 -9.89 15.51
C ILE A 72 -3.35 -10.64 14.38
N GLU A 73 -3.02 -11.91 14.24
CA GLU A 73 -3.56 -12.79 13.23
C GLU A 73 -4.15 -14.05 13.87
N HIS A 74 -5.08 -14.72 13.19
CA HIS A 74 -5.53 -16.02 13.68
C HIS A 74 -4.37 -17.03 13.65
N PRO A 75 -4.15 -17.86 14.69
CA PRO A 75 -2.94 -18.65 14.84
C PRO A 75 -2.69 -19.62 13.68
N THR A 76 -3.74 -20.16 13.06
CA THR A 76 -3.59 -21.10 11.94
C THR A 76 -3.77 -20.48 10.56
N ARG A 77 -4.89 -19.78 10.32
CA ARG A 77 -5.23 -19.21 9.00
C ARG A 77 -4.56 -17.87 8.70
N GLY A 78 -4.16 -17.12 9.71
CA GLY A 78 -3.64 -15.76 9.54
C GLY A 78 -4.69 -14.73 9.09
N ASP A 79 -4.23 -13.68 8.42
CA ASP A 79 -5.05 -12.75 7.63
C ASP A 79 -5.64 -13.45 6.39
N ASP A 80 -6.90 -13.16 6.06
CA ASP A 80 -7.61 -13.77 4.92
C ASP A 80 -6.86 -13.55 3.59
N THR A 81 -6.14 -12.43 3.45
CA THR A 81 -5.36 -12.11 2.24
C THR A 81 -4.19 -13.04 2.01
N ARG A 82 -3.68 -13.77 3.02
CA ARG A 82 -2.61 -14.77 2.81
C ARG A 82 -3.02 -15.86 1.81
N ALA A 83 -4.32 -16.14 1.72
CA ALA A 83 -4.90 -17.12 0.80
C ALA A 83 -5.42 -16.51 -0.53
N TRP A 84 -5.30 -15.19 -0.72
CA TRP A 84 -5.83 -14.51 -1.92
C TRP A 84 -4.78 -14.43 -3.03
N GLY A 85 -4.73 -15.48 -3.85
CA GLY A 85 -3.96 -15.51 -5.09
C GLY A 85 -4.64 -16.38 -6.15
N PRO A 86 -4.01 -16.58 -7.32
CA PRO A 86 -2.66 -16.12 -7.71
C PRO A 86 -2.56 -14.60 -7.96
N PRO A 87 -1.33 -14.02 -8.01
CA PRO A 87 -0.04 -14.69 -7.89
C PRO A 87 0.43 -14.87 -6.43
N TYR A 88 1.29 -15.88 -6.23
CA TYR A 88 1.97 -16.16 -4.97
C TYR A 88 3.49 -16.05 -5.17
N ALA A 89 4.20 -15.53 -4.16
CA ALA A 89 5.65 -15.63 -4.06
C ALA A 89 6.01 -17.00 -3.48
N SER A 90 6.55 -17.88 -4.33
CA SER A 90 6.84 -19.27 -3.96
C SER A 90 7.84 -19.36 -2.80
N TYR A 91 7.69 -20.41 -2.00
CA TYR A 91 8.68 -20.73 -0.97
C TYR A 91 9.99 -21.18 -1.60
N THR A 92 11.12 -20.78 -1.01
CA THR A 92 12.43 -21.28 -1.40
C THR A 92 12.63 -22.68 -0.83
N GLU A 93 13.44 -23.51 -1.50
CA GLU A 93 13.79 -24.84 -1.00
C GLU A 93 14.44 -24.76 0.40
N GLN A 94 15.26 -23.74 0.64
CA GLN A 94 15.95 -23.51 1.90
C GLN A 94 14.99 -23.20 3.06
N SER A 95 13.78 -22.70 2.77
CA SER A 95 12.79 -22.39 3.80
C SER A 95 12.16 -23.63 4.45
N GLY A 96 12.23 -24.79 3.79
CA GLY A 96 11.56 -26.02 4.21
C GLY A 96 10.02 -25.96 4.20
N LYS A 97 9.41 -24.83 3.77
CA LYS A 97 7.95 -24.69 3.66
C LYS A 97 7.43 -25.29 2.35
N GLN A 98 6.22 -25.83 2.41
CA GLN A 98 5.50 -26.39 1.25
C GLN A 98 4.23 -25.60 0.96
N GLY A 99 3.74 -25.67 -0.27
CA GLY A 99 2.52 -25.00 -0.73
C GLY A 99 2.78 -23.87 -1.72
N SER A 100 1.75 -23.06 -2.00
CA SER A 100 1.79 -22.03 -3.06
C SER A 100 2.74 -20.87 -2.77
N GLY A 101 3.11 -20.64 -1.49
CA GLY A 101 3.88 -19.49 -1.05
C GLY A 101 3.04 -18.44 -0.33
N GLU A 102 3.56 -17.23 -0.23
CA GLU A 102 2.84 -16.07 0.34
C GLU A 102 2.13 -15.30 -0.79
N SER A 103 0.88 -14.90 -0.60
CA SER A 103 0.14 -14.18 -1.64
C SER A 103 0.72 -12.79 -1.91
N ALA A 104 0.69 -12.36 -3.18
CA ALA A 104 1.08 -10.99 -3.51
C ALA A 104 0.21 -9.95 -2.79
N TYR A 105 -1.05 -10.28 -2.50
CA TYR A 105 -1.99 -9.41 -1.79
C TYR A 105 -1.53 -9.15 -0.35
N PHE A 106 -1.20 -10.20 0.41
CA PHE A 106 -0.72 -10.06 1.78
C PHE A 106 0.62 -9.30 1.83
N LEU A 107 1.53 -9.63 0.91
CA LEU A 107 2.86 -9.02 0.84
C LEU A 107 2.81 -7.51 0.55
N ALA A 108 1.79 -7.03 -0.17
CA ALA A 108 1.67 -5.63 -0.56
C ALA A 108 1.37 -4.67 0.61
N VAL A 109 0.79 -5.17 1.71
CA VAL A 109 0.24 -4.33 2.80
C VAL A 109 0.65 -4.74 4.21
N ASN A 110 1.72 -5.52 4.36
CA ASN A 110 2.18 -6.00 5.67
C ASN A 110 3.69 -5.88 5.94
N ARG A 111 4.46 -5.14 5.14
CA ARG A 111 5.87 -4.85 5.48
C ARG A 111 5.96 -4.00 6.76
N ASN A 112 7.13 -3.99 7.40
CA ASN A 112 7.37 -3.24 8.64
C ASN A 112 6.48 -3.66 9.84
N LYS A 113 5.92 -4.89 9.82
CA LYS A 113 5.08 -5.43 10.89
C LYS A 113 5.70 -6.66 11.55
N LYS A 114 5.41 -6.84 12.83
CA LYS A 114 5.58 -8.10 13.57
C LYS A 114 4.26 -8.87 13.56
N SER A 115 4.29 -10.15 13.18
CA SER A 115 3.11 -11.03 13.19
C SER A 115 3.07 -11.88 14.45
N ILE A 116 1.92 -11.89 15.13
CA ILE A 116 1.58 -12.80 16.23
C ILE A 116 0.35 -13.59 15.80
N GLY A 117 0.46 -14.92 15.80
CA GLY A 117 -0.70 -15.79 15.71
C GLY A 117 -1.32 -15.95 17.09
N LEU A 118 -2.52 -15.38 17.30
CA LEU A 118 -3.21 -15.32 18.58
C LEU A 118 -4.72 -15.48 18.40
N SER A 119 -5.30 -16.47 19.08
CA SER A 119 -6.74 -16.69 19.14
C SER A 119 -7.32 -15.97 20.35
N PHE A 120 -8.01 -14.86 20.12
CA PHE A 120 -8.82 -14.20 21.15
C PHE A 120 -10.22 -14.81 21.31
N GLN A 121 -10.45 -16.02 20.78
CA GLN A 121 -11.61 -16.83 21.16
C GLN A 121 -11.42 -17.51 22.52
N SER A 122 -10.17 -17.67 22.97
CA SER A 122 -9.88 -18.12 24.33
C SER A 122 -9.79 -16.94 25.30
N PRO A 123 -10.17 -17.12 26.58
CA PRO A 123 -9.97 -16.10 27.61
C PRO A 123 -8.50 -15.66 27.74
N SER A 124 -7.55 -16.60 27.66
CA SER A 124 -6.12 -16.31 27.72
C SER A 124 -5.64 -15.43 26.55
N GLY A 125 -6.23 -15.59 25.36
CA GLY A 125 -5.93 -14.74 24.22
C GLY A 125 -6.43 -13.31 24.42
N VAL A 126 -7.62 -13.14 25.01
CA VAL A 126 -8.15 -11.83 25.39
C VAL A 126 -7.27 -11.17 26.46
N GLU A 127 -6.80 -11.92 27.46
CA GLU A 127 -5.87 -11.41 28.48
C GLU A 127 -4.56 -10.90 27.86
N ILE A 128 -4.01 -11.62 26.87
CA ILE A 128 -2.82 -11.18 26.13
C ILE A 128 -3.10 -9.87 25.39
N LEU A 129 -4.25 -9.74 24.72
CA LEU A 129 -4.63 -8.48 24.05
C LEU A 129 -4.72 -7.31 25.04
N HIS A 130 -5.32 -7.50 26.22
CA HIS A 130 -5.37 -6.46 27.24
C HIS A 130 -3.99 -6.09 27.77
N LYS A 131 -3.04 -7.04 27.87
CA LYS A 131 -1.65 -6.73 28.22
C LYS A 131 -0.98 -5.90 27.10
N LEU A 132 -1.16 -6.28 25.84
CA LEU A 132 -0.64 -5.53 24.69
C LEU A 132 -1.21 -4.11 24.60
N VAL A 133 -2.51 -3.94 24.88
CA VAL A 133 -3.17 -2.62 24.92
C VAL A 133 -2.48 -1.64 25.87
N LYS A 134 -1.96 -2.12 27.02
CA LYS A 134 -1.25 -1.28 27.98
C LYS A 134 0.09 -0.78 27.46
N GLU A 135 0.71 -1.55 26.58
CA GLU A 135 2.00 -1.27 25.97
C GLU A 135 1.90 -0.48 24.65
N CYS A 136 0.69 -0.32 24.11
CA CYS A 136 0.46 0.31 22.80
C CYS A 136 -0.08 1.74 22.91
N ASP A 137 0.23 2.55 21.91
CA ASP A 137 -0.26 3.91 21.73
C ASP A 137 -1.51 3.99 20.86
N VAL A 138 -1.58 3.08 19.89
CA VAL A 138 -2.63 3.03 18.88
C VAL A 138 -3.15 1.60 18.80
N LEU A 139 -4.47 1.45 18.69
CA LEU A 139 -5.12 0.22 18.30
C LEU A 139 -5.90 0.48 17.02
N VAL A 140 -5.69 -0.33 15.98
CA VAL A 140 -6.47 -0.25 14.74
C VAL A 140 -7.22 -1.56 14.54
N GLU A 141 -8.51 -1.49 14.28
CA GLU A 141 -9.36 -2.64 14.04
C GLU A 141 -10.39 -2.37 12.93
N ASN A 142 -10.89 -3.44 12.30
CA ASN A 142 -11.89 -3.33 11.24
C ASN A 142 -12.99 -4.40 11.33
N TYR A 143 -13.46 -4.67 12.55
CA TYR A 143 -14.61 -5.54 12.78
C TYR A 143 -15.92 -4.75 12.68
N LEU A 144 -17.03 -5.47 12.50
CA LEU A 144 -18.35 -4.83 12.54
C LEU A 144 -18.57 -4.11 13.88
N PRO A 145 -19.29 -2.97 13.89
CA PRO A 145 -19.62 -2.26 15.12
C PRO A 145 -20.15 -3.20 16.21
N GLY A 146 -19.55 -3.12 17.41
CA GLY A 146 -19.91 -3.93 18.57
C GLY A 146 -19.41 -5.39 18.55
N ALA A 147 -18.81 -5.88 17.46
CA ALA A 147 -18.35 -7.27 17.39
C ALA A 147 -17.27 -7.62 18.42
N LEU A 148 -16.41 -6.66 18.77
CA LEU A 148 -15.34 -6.83 19.75
C LEU A 148 -15.81 -6.66 21.21
N LYS A 149 -17.04 -6.18 21.45
CA LYS A 149 -17.55 -5.95 22.79
C LYS A 149 -17.61 -7.22 23.64
N LYS A 150 -17.96 -8.36 23.04
CA LYS A 150 -18.00 -9.67 23.74
C LYS A 150 -16.62 -10.14 24.23
N TYR A 151 -15.54 -9.54 23.73
CA TYR A 151 -14.17 -9.81 24.16
C TYR A 151 -13.60 -8.66 25.01
N ASN A 152 -14.41 -7.67 25.40
CA ASN A 152 -13.96 -6.44 26.06
C ASN A 152 -12.88 -5.68 25.27
N MET A 153 -12.93 -5.78 23.94
CA MET A 153 -11.98 -5.13 23.03
C MET A 153 -12.61 -3.98 22.24
N ASP A 154 -13.84 -3.55 22.58
CA ASP A 154 -14.43 -2.30 22.09
C ASP A 154 -13.75 -1.07 22.73
N TYR A 155 -13.94 0.11 22.12
CA TYR A 155 -13.28 1.33 22.58
C TYR A 155 -13.48 1.63 24.07
N ALA A 156 -14.70 1.49 24.61
CA ALA A 156 -14.96 1.83 26.01
C ALA A 156 -14.18 0.91 26.96
N SER A 157 -14.15 -0.38 26.65
CA SER A 157 -13.39 -1.39 27.41
C SER A 157 -11.88 -1.17 27.32
N VAL A 158 -11.36 -0.87 26.13
CA VAL A 158 -9.92 -0.62 25.93
C VAL A 158 -9.48 0.71 26.56
N ALA A 159 -10.28 1.77 26.46
CA ALA A 159 -9.99 3.07 27.04
C ALA A 159 -10.01 3.04 28.58
N ALA A 160 -10.80 2.15 29.19
CA ALA A 160 -10.76 1.93 30.65
C ALA A 160 -9.42 1.34 31.11
N VAL A 161 -8.75 0.55 30.26
CA VAL A 161 -7.43 -0.04 30.53
C VAL A 161 -6.30 0.93 30.18
N ASN A 162 -6.43 1.64 29.06
CA ASN A 162 -5.44 2.63 28.59
C ASN A 162 -6.16 3.92 28.12
N PRO A 163 -6.33 4.92 29.01
CA PRO A 163 -7.01 6.18 28.66
C PRO A 163 -6.26 7.05 27.62
N LYS A 164 -5.00 6.70 27.31
CA LYS A 164 -4.16 7.39 26.32
C LYS A 164 -4.20 6.73 24.94
N ILE A 165 -4.93 5.62 24.78
CA ILE A 165 -5.00 4.88 23.53
C ILE A 165 -5.71 5.71 22.44
N ILE A 166 -5.14 5.71 21.25
CA ILE A 166 -5.85 6.14 20.03
C ILE A 166 -6.44 4.89 19.42
N TYR A 167 -7.76 4.76 19.48
CA TYR A 167 -8.47 3.60 18.96
C TYR A 167 -9.09 3.98 17.62
N ALA A 168 -8.73 3.29 16.53
CA ALA A 168 -9.27 3.54 15.21
C ALA A 168 -10.10 2.35 14.74
N SER A 169 -11.38 2.60 14.48
CA SER A 169 -12.32 1.65 13.89
C SER A 169 -12.50 1.95 12.42
N ILE A 170 -12.21 0.98 11.55
CA ILE A 170 -12.47 1.07 10.12
C ILE A 170 -13.64 0.17 9.77
N THR A 171 -14.76 0.73 9.31
CA THR A 171 -15.98 -0.02 9.01
C THR A 171 -16.55 0.34 7.65
N GLY A 172 -17.46 -0.49 7.13
CA GLY A 172 -18.10 -0.21 5.83
C GLY A 172 -18.92 1.09 5.83
N TYR A 173 -19.69 1.32 6.91
CA TYR A 173 -20.74 2.35 6.97
C TYR A 173 -20.74 3.16 8.28
N GLY A 174 -19.67 3.10 9.08
CA GLY A 174 -19.52 3.83 10.34
C GLY A 174 -20.05 3.10 11.58
N GLN A 175 -19.71 3.60 12.77
CA GLN A 175 -20.26 3.13 14.04
C GLN A 175 -21.72 3.58 14.27
N THR A 176 -22.20 4.53 13.47
CA THR A 176 -23.54 5.12 13.54
C THR A 176 -24.27 5.06 12.20
N GLY A 177 -25.52 5.51 12.17
CA GLY A 177 -26.34 5.49 10.96
C GLY A 177 -27.09 4.17 10.72
N PRO A 178 -27.98 4.15 9.71
CA PRO A 178 -28.90 3.03 9.45
C PRO A 178 -28.18 1.76 8.99
N ASN A 179 -27.03 1.91 8.33
CA ASN A 179 -26.29 0.81 7.72
C ASN A 179 -25.14 0.28 8.60
N LYS A 180 -24.98 0.75 9.84
CA LYS A 180 -23.81 0.42 10.69
C LYS A 180 -23.54 -1.07 10.86
N ASN A 181 -24.57 -1.92 10.86
CA ASN A 181 -24.42 -3.37 11.04
C ASN A 181 -24.19 -4.13 9.73
N ARG A 182 -24.17 -3.45 8.57
CA ARG A 182 -23.92 -4.08 7.27
C ARG A 182 -22.41 -4.31 7.09
N ALA A 183 -22.05 -5.50 6.64
CA ALA A 183 -20.70 -5.76 6.17
C ALA A 183 -20.41 -4.91 4.93
N GLY A 184 -19.21 -4.33 4.89
CA GLY A 184 -18.73 -3.53 3.76
C GLY A 184 -17.39 -4.06 3.27
N TYR A 185 -17.35 -4.42 1.99
CA TYR A 185 -16.12 -4.52 1.21
C TYR A 185 -16.08 -3.36 0.24
N ASP A 186 -14.87 -2.96 -0.16
CA ASP A 186 -14.58 -1.92 -1.14
C ASP A 186 -15.58 -1.89 -2.31
N VAL A 187 -15.72 -2.98 -3.07
CA VAL A 187 -16.55 -3.00 -4.28
C VAL A 187 -18.05 -2.79 -4.02
N MET A 188 -18.57 -3.20 -2.85
CA MET A 188 -19.97 -2.95 -2.47
C MET A 188 -20.18 -1.47 -2.16
N VAL A 189 -19.23 -0.86 -1.46
CA VAL A 189 -19.25 0.58 -1.18
C VAL A 189 -19.05 1.37 -2.48
N GLU A 190 -18.20 0.89 -3.39
CA GLU A 190 -17.98 1.46 -4.72
C GLU A 190 -19.28 1.55 -5.52
N ALA A 191 -20.06 0.47 -5.51
CA ALA A 191 -21.36 0.41 -6.14
C ALA A 191 -22.38 1.36 -5.48
N GLU A 192 -22.44 1.38 -4.14
CA GLU A 192 -23.48 2.10 -3.40
C GLU A 192 -23.22 3.61 -3.32
N MET A 193 -21.95 4.02 -3.15
CA MET A 193 -21.56 5.42 -2.95
C MET A 193 -21.07 6.10 -4.24
N GLY A 194 -21.60 5.69 -5.39
CA GLY A 194 -21.53 6.43 -6.67
C GLY A 194 -20.26 6.30 -7.51
N LEU A 195 -19.15 5.78 -7.00
CA LEU A 195 -17.88 5.71 -7.75
C LEU A 195 -17.96 4.74 -8.94
N MET A 196 -18.64 3.61 -8.79
CA MET A 196 -18.83 2.65 -9.87
C MET A 196 -19.72 3.21 -10.99
N HIS A 197 -20.70 4.06 -10.64
CA HIS A 197 -21.62 4.66 -11.62
C HIS A 197 -20.88 5.51 -12.65
N ILE A 198 -19.87 6.27 -12.19
CA ILE A 198 -19.07 7.20 -13.01
C ILE A 198 -17.82 6.56 -13.65
N THR A 199 -17.53 5.29 -13.33
CA THR A 199 -16.32 4.59 -13.79
C THR A 199 -16.64 3.63 -14.95
N GLY A 200 -15.85 3.72 -16.04
CA GLY A 200 -15.99 2.88 -17.24
C GLY A 200 -16.22 3.69 -18.51
N HIS A 201 -16.50 3.00 -19.63
CA HIS A 201 -16.80 3.64 -20.91
C HIS A 201 -18.19 4.29 -20.94
N ARG A 202 -18.35 5.37 -21.71
CA ARG A 202 -19.57 6.20 -21.80
C ARG A 202 -20.85 5.38 -21.90
N ASP A 203 -20.90 4.49 -22.90
CA ASP A 203 -22.07 3.65 -23.20
C ASP A 203 -21.89 2.19 -22.75
N GLY A 204 -20.81 1.90 -22.02
CA GLY A 204 -20.56 0.57 -21.44
C GLY A 204 -21.32 0.36 -20.13
N PRO A 205 -21.35 -0.87 -19.57
CA PRO A 205 -21.87 -1.10 -18.22
C PRO A 205 -21.00 -0.39 -17.16
N PRO A 206 -21.52 -0.15 -15.94
CA PRO A 206 -20.70 0.30 -14.81
C PRO A 206 -19.50 -0.62 -14.59
N ALA A 207 -18.35 -0.02 -14.30
CA ALA A 207 -17.12 -0.74 -14.04
C ALA A 207 -16.56 -0.30 -12.68
N LYS A 208 -15.91 -1.22 -11.98
CA LYS A 208 -15.14 -0.88 -10.79
C LYS A 208 -13.79 -0.28 -11.16
N VAL A 209 -13.18 0.49 -10.26
CA VAL A 209 -11.78 0.92 -10.39
C VAL A 209 -10.84 -0.30 -10.36
N GLY A 210 -9.72 -0.22 -11.09
CA GLY A 210 -8.79 -1.33 -11.28
C GLY A 210 -8.14 -1.86 -9.98
N VAL A 211 -8.16 -1.07 -8.92
CA VAL A 211 -7.70 -1.41 -7.56
C VAL A 211 -8.80 -1.05 -6.56
N ALA A 212 -8.77 -1.66 -5.38
CA ALA A 212 -9.67 -1.35 -4.27
C ALA A 212 -9.37 0.04 -3.68
N VAL A 213 -9.77 1.08 -4.41
CA VAL A 213 -9.40 2.47 -4.15
C VAL A 213 -10.11 3.02 -2.92
N THR A 214 -11.30 2.53 -2.60
CA THR A 214 -12.04 2.92 -1.40
C THR A 214 -11.33 2.39 -0.16
N ASP A 215 -10.83 1.15 -0.19
CA ASP A 215 -9.99 0.61 0.88
C ASP A 215 -8.69 1.43 1.05
N LEU A 216 -7.97 1.71 -0.04
CA LEU A 216 -6.70 2.45 0.02
C LEU A 216 -6.89 3.89 0.52
N THR A 217 -7.90 4.59 0.04
CA THR A 217 -8.22 5.97 0.48
C THR A 217 -8.68 5.98 1.93
N THR A 218 -9.47 5.00 2.37
CA THR A 218 -9.85 4.84 3.78
C THR A 218 -8.63 4.61 4.67
N GLY A 219 -7.67 3.78 4.23
CA GLY A 219 -6.40 3.58 4.93
C GLY A 219 -5.57 4.87 5.05
N LEU A 220 -5.57 5.71 4.00
CA LEU A 220 -4.92 7.03 4.01
C LEU A 220 -5.61 8.00 4.98
N TYR A 221 -6.95 8.09 4.95
CA TYR A 221 -7.70 8.91 5.92
C TYR A 221 -7.48 8.45 7.36
N THR A 222 -7.43 7.14 7.58
CA THR A 222 -7.23 6.58 8.93
C THR A 222 -5.84 6.88 9.45
N SER A 223 -4.79 6.65 8.66
CA SER A 223 -3.41 6.94 9.07
C SER A 223 -3.18 8.42 9.35
N ASN A 224 -3.74 9.31 8.52
CA ASN A 224 -3.74 10.76 8.77
C ASN A 224 -4.44 11.13 10.08
N SER A 225 -5.59 10.51 10.36
CA SER A 225 -6.35 10.76 11.58
C SER A 225 -5.62 10.25 12.82
N VAL A 226 -4.94 9.10 12.73
CA VAL A 226 -4.08 8.59 13.80
C VAL A 226 -2.93 9.55 14.09
N MET A 227 -2.23 10.05 13.06
CA MET A 227 -1.16 11.04 13.25
C MET A 227 -1.69 12.34 13.87
N ALA A 228 -2.85 12.84 13.43
CA ALA A 228 -3.49 14.00 14.02
C ALA A 228 -3.89 13.76 15.49
N ALA A 229 -4.40 12.56 15.80
CA ALA A 229 -4.75 12.17 17.16
C ALA A 229 -3.51 12.05 18.07
N LEU A 230 -2.38 11.57 17.55
CA LEU A 230 -1.11 11.53 18.28
C LEU A 230 -0.63 12.94 18.64
N LEU A 231 -0.70 13.88 17.69
CA LEU A 231 -0.39 15.29 17.93
C LEU A 231 -1.37 15.94 18.92
N GLY A 232 -2.66 15.60 18.84
CA GLY A 232 -3.68 16.04 19.80
C GLY A 232 -3.40 15.52 21.21
N ARG A 233 -3.07 14.23 21.33
CA ARG A 233 -2.69 13.57 22.59
C ARG A 233 -1.45 14.17 23.20
N ALA A 234 -0.45 14.57 22.40
CA ALA A 234 0.74 15.25 22.91
C ALA A 234 0.42 16.58 23.62
N LYS A 235 -0.69 17.24 23.24
CA LYS A 235 -1.16 18.49 23.87
C LYS A 235 -2.11 18.22 25.04
N SER A 236 -3.01 17.26 24.91
CA SER A 236 -4.09 17.02 25.87
C SER A 236 -3.80 15.95 26.93
N GLY A 237 -2.83 15.08 26.65
CA GLY A 237 -2.56 13.86 27.42
C GLY A 237 -3.61 12.75 27.26
N LYS A 238 -4.62 12.92 26.39
CA LYS A 238 -5.76 12.01 26.25
C LYS A 238 -5.80 11.30 24.90
N GLY A 239 -6.19 10.02 24.93
CA GLY A 239 -6.55 9.26 23.73
C GLY A 239 -7.94 9.61 23.21
N GLN A 240 -8.36 8.96 22.11
CA GLN A 240 -9.71 9.12 21.54
C GLN A 240 -10.09 7.95 20.63
N HIS A 241 -11.39 7.84 20.32
CA HIS A 241 -11.92 6.95 19.29
C HIS A 241 -12.00 7.69 17.95
N ILE A 242 -11.46 7.08 16.91
CA ILE A 242 -11.56 7.51 15.52
C ILE A 242 -12.50 6.52 14.82
N ASP A 243 -13.65 7.00 14.37
CA ASP A 243 -14.58 6.25 13.52
C ASP A 243 -14.34 6.62 12.06
N VAL A 244 -13.92 5.66 11.24
CA VAL A 244 -13.69 5.85 9.81
C VAL A 244 -14.55 4.88 9.01
N ALA A 245 -15.40 5.40 8.14
CA ALA A 245 -16.27 4.62 7.27
C ALA A 245 -15.77 4.64 5.83
N LEU A 246 -15.73 3.47 5.18
CA LEU A 246 -15.44 3.35 3.74
C LEU A 246 -16.43 4.20 2.93
N ALA A 247 -17.72 4.18 3.30
CA ALA A 247 -18.76 4.97 2.63
C ALA A 247 -18.46 6.47 2.67
N ASP A 248 -18.12 7.01 3.84
CA ASP A 248 -17.84 8.44 4.02
C ASP A 248 -16.57 8.84 3.25
N CYS A 249 -15.53 8.01 3.32
CA CYS A 249 -14.30 8.22 2.56
C CYS A 249 -14.58 8.24 1.05
N GLN A 250 -15.39 7.31 0.53
CA GLN A 250 -15.73 7.29 -0.88
C GLN A 250 -16.51 8.54 -1.30
N ILE A 251 -17.56 8.92 -0.55
CA ILE A 251 -18.34 10.14 -0.81
C ILE A 251 -17.43 11.36 -0.85
N ALA A 252 -16.52 11.50 0.12
CA ALA A 252 -15.58 12.61 0.17
C ALA A 252 -14.66 12.62 -1.07
N THR A 253 -14.21 11.44 -1.54
CA THR A 253 -13.32 11.33 -2.71
C THR A 253 -14.00 11.51 -4.07
N LEU A 254 -15.33 11.56 -4.14
CA LEU A 254 -16.04 12.03 -5.35
C LEU A 254 -15.77 13.51 -5.64
N ALA A 255 -15.29 14.27 -4.65
CA ALA A 255 -14.73 15.61 -4.78
C ALA A 255 -15.60 16.57 -5.63
N ASN A 256 -15.09 17.00 -6.79
CA ASN A 256 -15.79 17.94 -7.67
C ASN A 256 -17.05 17.35 -8.31
N ILE A 257 -17.16 16.02 -8.45
CA ILE A 257 -18.37 15.37 -8.97
C ILE A 257 -19.50 15.45 -7.94
N ALA A 258 -19.23 15.13 -6.68
CA ALA A 258 -20.19 15.33 -5.59
C ALA A 258 -20.59 16.81 -5.50
N SER A 259 -19.62 17.72 -5.55
CA SER A 259 -19.89 19.16 -5.55
C SER A 259 -20.76 19.60 -6.74
N SER A 260 -20.56 19.02 -7.93
CA SER A 260 -21.37 19.32 -9.12
C SER A 260 -22.84 18.91 -8.91
N CYS A 261 -23.09 17.74 -8.32
CA CYS A 261 -24.45 17.30 -7.99
C CYS A 261 -25.08 18.19 -6.91
N LEU A 262 -24.34 18.54 -5.86
CA LEU A 262 -24.82 19.40 -4.78
C LEU A 262 -25.17 20.83 -5.25
N ILE A 263 -24.35 21.41 -6.14
CA ILE A 263 -24.57 22.76 -6.67
C ILE A 263 -25.70 22.78 -7.69
N SER A 264 -25.74 21.79 -8.60
CA SER A 264 -26.72 21.77 -9.68
C SER A 264 -28.08 21.19 -9.30
N GLY A 265 -28.14 20.40 -8.23
CA GLY A 265 -29.32 19.62 -7.85
C GLY A 265 -29.66 18.49 -8.83
N LYS A 266 -28.78 18.18 -9.78
CA LYS A 266 -29.01 17.19 -10.84
C LYS A 266 -28.11 15.96 -10.66
N PRO A 267 -28.54 14.78 -11.15
CA PRO A 267 -27.67 13.60 -11.23
C PRO A 267 -26.41 13.86 -12.05
N ASP A 268 -25.37 13.08 -11.81
CA ASP A 268 -24.18 13.08 -12.65
C ASP A 268 -24.51 12.57 -14.06
N SER A 269 -23.65 12.89 -15.03
CA SER A 269 -23.84 12.50 -16.44
C SER A 269 -23.31 11.09 -16.75
N GLY A 270 -23.01 10.28 -15.74
CA GLY A 270 -22.46 8.94 -15.87
C GLY A 270 -20.98 8.91 -16.25
N ARG A 271 -20.62 7.87 -17.01
CA ARG A 271 -19.26 7.48 -17.35
C ARG A 271 -18.64 8.36 -18.43
N TRP A 272 -17.33 8.52 -18.38
CA TRP A 272 -16.57 9.29 -19.37
C TRP A 272 -15.38 8.54 -19.98
N GLY A 273 -15.15 7.27 -19.60
CA GLY A 273 -13.95 6.54 -20.00
C GLY A 273 -12.70 7.26 -19.49
N THR A 274 -11.79 7.59 -20.41
CA THR A 274 -10.58 8.36 -20.11
C THR A 274 -10.81 9.88 -20.17
N ALA A 275 -12.00 10.34 -20.56
CA ALA A 275 -12.27 11.75 -20.78
C ALA A 275 -12.61 12.50 -19.49
N HIS A 276 -12.20 13.76 -19.40
CA HIS A 276 -12.64 14.65 -18.34
C HIS A 276 -14.04 15.22 -18.68
N PRO A 277 -15.01 15.23 -17.74
CA PRO A 277 -16.38 15.68 -17.99
C PRO A 277 -16.47 17.15 -18.42
N SER A 278 -15.63 18.00 -17.85
CA SER A 278 -15.73 19.47 -17.99
C SER A 278 -14.63 20.11 -18.83
N ILE A 279 -13.65 19.34 -19.33
CA ILE A 279 -12.45 19.89 -20.00
C ILE A 279 -12.23 19.16 -21.31
N VAL A 280 -12.03 19.92 -22.39
CA VAL A 280 -11.83 19.40 -23.75
C VAL A 280 -10.64 20.09 -24.42
N PRO A 281 -9.74 19.36 -25.09
CA PRO A 281 -9.57 17.91 -25.01
C PRO A 281 -8.86 17.54 -23.71
N TYR A 282 -9.34 16.51 -23.01
CA TYR A 282 -8.62 15.89 -21.91
C TYR A 282 -9.05 14.43 -21.84
N LYS A 283 -8.37 13.57 -22.63
CA LYS A 283 -8.68 12.14 -22.71
C LYS A 283 -7.52 11.34 -23.32
N GLY A 284 -7.68 10.02 -23.35
CA GLY A 284 -6.87 9.13 -24.17
C GLY A 284 -7.32 9.15 -25.62
N PHE A 285 -6.36 9.25 -26.54
CA PHE A 285 -6.55 9.19 -27.98
C PHE A 285 -5.77 8.02 -28.56
N LYS A 286 -6.35 7.35 -29.56
CA LYS A 286 -5.66 6.27 -30.26
C LYS A 286 -4.50 6.80 -31.09
N THR A 287 -3.39 6.08 -31.05
CA THR A 287 -2.23 6.28 -31.93
C THR A 287 -2.16 5.13 -32.94
N LYS A 288 -1.11 5.09 -33.76
CA LYS A 288 -0.89 4.00 -34.72
C LYS A 288 -0.72 2.62 -34.05
N ASP A 289 -0.20 2.58 -32.83
CA ASP A 289 0.22 1.35 -32.14
C ASP A 289 -0.22 1.27 -30.66
N GLY A 290 -0.97 2.25 -30.16
CA GLY A 290 -1.40 2.30 -28.76
C GLY A 290 -2.32 3.48 -28.46
N ASP A 291 -2.09 4.12 -27.31
CA ASP A 291 -2.88 5.24 -26.80
C ASP A 291 -1.98 6.31 -26.19
N ILE A 292 -2.33 7.58 -26.41
CA ILE A 292 -1.71 8.75 -25.77
C ILE A 292 -2.77 9.58 -25.05
N LEU A 293 -2.55 9.86 -23.77
CA LEU A 293 -3.33 10.81 -23.00
C LEU A 293 -2.84 12.22 -23.32
N LEU A 294 -3.75 13.11 -23.72
CA LEU A 294 -3.45 14.51 -24.01
C LEU A 294 -4.30 15.42 -23.11
N GLY A 295 -3.65 16.28 -22.33
CA GLY A 295 -4.28 17.19 -21.37
C GLY A 295 -4.31 18.64 -21.83
N GLY A 296 -5.33 19.05 -22.59
CA GLY A 296 -5.64 20.43 -22.95
C GLY A 296 -6.33 21.19 -21.81
N GLY A 297 -5.73 21.17 -20.62
CA GLY A 297 -6.35 21.61 -19.34
C GLY A 297 -6.87 23.05 -19.29
N ASN A 298 -6.42 23.90 -20.21
CA ASN A 298 -6.85 25.28 -20.37
C ASN A 298 -6.58 25.76 -21.81
N ASP A 299 -7.01 26.97 -22.14
CA ASP A 299 -6.91 27.52 -23.51
C ASP A 299 -5.46 27.66 -24.00
N ARG A 300 -4.51 27.97 -23.10
CA ARG A 300 -3.08 27.99 -23.42
C ARG A 300 -2.57 26.61 -23.82
N LEU A 301 -2.89 25.59 -23.03
CA LEU A 301 -2.48 24.20 -23.31
C LEU A 301 -3.13 23.67 -24.59
N PHE A 302 -4.38 24.06 -24.86
CA PHE A 302 -5.04 23.76 -26.13
C PHE A 302 -4.30 24.39 -27.31
N GLY A 303 -3.88 25.66 -27.21
CA GLY A 303 -3.06 26.32 -28.23
C GLY A 303 -1.76 25.57 -28.55
N ILE A 304 -1.04 25.12 -27.51
CA ILE A 304 0.19 24.31 -27.67
C ILE A 304 -0.14 22.98 -28.36
N LEU A 305 -1.23 22.31 -27.97
CA LEU A 305 -1.67 21.08 -28.63
C LEU A 305 -1.93 21.31 -30.12
N CYS A 306 -2.70 22.34 -30.46
CA CYS A 306 -3.01 22.72 -31.84
C CYS A 306 -1.74 22.95 -32.67
N GLU A 307 -0.76 23.68 -32.14
CA GLU A 307 0.52 23.90 -32.80
C GLU A 307 1.26 22.56 -33.06
N LYS A 308 1.37 21.71 -32.04
CA LYS A 308 2.12 20.44 -32.12
C LYS A 308 1.49 19.39 -33.02
N ILE A 309 0.18 19.41 -33.20
CA ILE A 309 -0.52 18.53 -34.16
C ILE A 309 -0.63 19.14 -35.57
N GLY A 310 -0.01 20.30 -35.82
CA GLY A 310 0.00 20.95 -37.13
C GLY A 310 -1.33 21.62 -37.51
N LYS A 311 -2.08 22.08 -36.49
CA LYS A 311 -3.40 22.72 -36.61
C LYS A 311 -3.48 24.01 -35.79
N ALA A 312 -2.42 24.83 -35.84
CA ALA A 312 -2.30 26.05 -35.05
C ALA A 312 -3.53 26.98 -35.21
N GLU A 313 -4.13 27.00 -36.40
CA GLU A 313 -5.32 27.80 -36.72
C GLU A 313 -6.54 27.46 -35.83
N TRP A 314 -6.66 26.23 -35.33
CA TRP A 314 -7.77 25.83 -34.46
C TRP A 314 -7.80 26.60 -33.15
N SER A 315 -6.66 27.05 -32.64
CA SER A 315 -6.60 27.84 -31.40
C SER A 315 -7.30 29.20 -31.53
N SER A 316 -7.46 29.70 -32.75
CA SER A 316 -8.12 30.97 -33.07
C SER A 316 -9.54 30.81 -33.62
N ASP A 317 -9.97 29.58 -33.94
CA ASP A 317 -11.34 29.30 -34.39
C ASP A 317 -12.33 29.62 -33.26
N ALA A 318 -13.36 30.41 -33.57
CA ALA A 318 -14.38 30.82 -32.60
C ALA A 318 -15.08 29.63 -31.92
N ARG A 319 -15.12 28.45 -32.57
CA ARG A 319 -15.70 27.22 -32.02
C ARG A 319 -14.81 26.57 -30.94
N TYR A 320 -13.50 26.85 -30.94
CA TYR A 320 -12.54 26.21 -30.04
C TYR A 320 -11.78 27.16 -29.12
N LYS A 321 -12.06 28.47 -29.24
CA LYS A 321 -11.33 29.56 -28.57
C LYS A 321 -11.25 29.40 -27.05
N THR A 322 -12.36 29.03 -26.41
CA THR A 322 -12.42 28.79 -24.97
C THR A 322 -12.78 27.35 -24.65
N ASN A 323 -12.44 26.88 -23.44
CA ASN A 323 -12.85 25.53 -23.00
C ASN A 323 -14.38 25.35 -23.07
N ALA A 324 -15.14 26.38 -22.70
CA ALA A 324 -16.60 26.33 -22.77
C ALA A 324 -17.10 26.15 -24.21
N ASP A 325 -16.43 26.75 -25.20
CA ASP A 325 -16.77 26.55 -26.61
C ASP A 325 -16.38 25.14 -27.08
N ARG A 326 -15.19 24.66 -26.71
CA ARG A 326 -14.74 23.29 -27.02
C ARG A 326 -15.67 22.23 -26.44
N VAL A 327 -16.21 22.44 -25.24
CA VAL A 327 -17.18 21.51 -24.62
C VAL A 327 -18.45 21.36 -25.45
N LYS A 328 -18.93 22.42 -26.11
CA LYS A 328 -20.15 22.38 -26.95
C LYS A 328 -19.97 21.54 -28.21
N VAL A 329 -18.74 21.47 -28.73
CA VAL A 329 -18.38 20.77 -29.98
C VAL A 329 -17.37 19.65 -29.74
N ARG A 330 -17.44 19.03 -28.55
CA ARG A 330 -16.49 18.04 -28.05
C ARG A 330 -16.23 16.93 -29.06
N ASP A 331 -17.29 16.26 -29.50
CA ASP A 331 -17.17 15.04 -30.30
C ASP A 331 -16.47 15.33 -31.64
N GLU A 332 -16.83 16.45 -32.29
CA GLU A 332 -16.18 16.92 -33.52
C GLU A 332 -14.68 17.20 -33.30
N LEU A 333 -14.34 17.93 -32.23
CA LEU A 333 -12.94 18.30 -31.98
C LEU A 333 -12.09 17.08 -31.60
N GLU A 334 -12.59 16.21 -30.74
CA GLU A 334 -11.89 15.01 -30.31
C GLU A 334 -11.70 14.02 -31.46
N GLU A 335 -12.69 13.85 -32.34
CA GLU A 335 -12.56 13.00 -33.54
C GLU A 335 -11.47 13.52 -34.48
N LYS A 336 -11.42 14.84 -34.71
CA LYS A 336 -10.37 15.45 -35.54
C LYS A 336 -8.97 15.30 -34.94
N ILE A 337 -8.85 15.46 -33.62
CA ILE A 337 -7.58 15.21 -32.92
C ILE A 337 -7.18 13.75 -33.06
N GLU A 338 -8.12 12.81 -32.85
CA GLU A 338 -7.81 11.38 -32.95
C GLU A 338 -7.38 10.97 -34.37
N ALA A 339 -8.04 11.51 -35.40
CA ALA A 339 -7.66 11.27 -36.78
C ALA A 339 -6.19 11.64 -37.04
N ILE A 340 -5.70 12.71 -36.41
CA ILE A 340 -4.29 13.10 -36.47
C ILE A 340 -3.43 12.17 -35.62
N THR A 341 -3.80 11.89 -34.37
CA THR A 341 -2.96 11.05 -33.48
C THR A 341 -2.77 9.63 -34.02
N ARG A 342 -3.72 9.09 -34.78
CA ARG A 342 -3.58 7.79 -35.44
C ARG A 342 -2.49 7.72 -36.51
N THR A 343 -1.98 8.85 -36.99
CA THR A 343 -0.98 8.90 -38.07
C THR A 343 0.44 8.54 -37.64
N LYS A 344 0.75 8.64 -36.34
CA LYS A 344 2.08 8.33 -35.78
C LYS A 344 1.97 7.33 -34.63
N THR A 345 3.05 6.62 -34.38
CA THR A 345 3.20 5.76 -33.20
C THR A 345 3.15 6.58 -31.92
N THR A 346 2.85 5.92 -30.80
CA THR A 346 2.84 6.52 -29.47
C THR A 346 4.19 7.18 -29.18
N LYS A 347 5.29 6.47 -29.45
CA LYS A 347 6.65 6.99 -29.24
C LYS A 347 6.93 8.27 -30.04
N GLU A 348 6.51 8.32 -31.30
CA GLU A 348 6.68 9.52 -32.13
C GLU A 348 5.89 10.71 -31.58
N TRP A 349 4.68 10.49 -31.04
CA TRP A 349 3.94 11.58 -30.39
C TRP A 349 4.59 12.05 -29.09
N LEU A 350 5.10 11.14 -28.26
CA LEU A 350 5.84 11.52 -27.05
C LEU A 350 7.01 12.45 -27.40
N ALA A 351 7.74 12.16 -28.47
CA ALA A 351 8.83 13.02 -28.96
C ALA A 351 8.34 14.38 -29.49
N VAL A 352 7.17 14.44 -30.14
CA VAL A 352 6.58 15.70 -30.61
C VAL A 352 6.23 16.64 -29.45
N PHE A 353 5.71 16.09 -28.35
CA PHE A 353 5.30 16.88 -27.18
C PHE A 353 6.43 17.11 -26.17
N GLU A 354 7.59 16.49 -26.34
CA GLU A 354 8.75 16.69 -25.48
C GLU A 354 9.17 18.17 -25.39
N GLY A 355 9.38 18.65 -24.17
CA GLY A 355 9.73 20.05 -23.88
C GLY A 355 8.65 21.08 -24.20
N SER A 356 7.44 20.67 -24.64
CA SER A 356 6.39 21.61 -25.05
C SER A 356 5.66 22.31 -23.89
N GLY A 357 5.85 21.83 -22.65
CA GLY A 357 5.09 22.29 -21.48
C GLY A 357 3.64 21.78 -21.43
N MET A 358 3.25 20.90 -22.37
CA MET A 358 1.95 20.25 -22.42
C MET A 358 1.93 18.98 -21.54
N PRO A 359 0.85 18.69 -20.79
CA PRO A 359 0.69 17.40 -20.10
C PRO A 359 0.28 16.26 -21.05
N TYR A 360 1.18 15.31 -21.26
CA TYR A 360 0.93 14.12 -22.08
C TYR A 360 1.55 12.87 -21.43
N ALA A 361 1.00 11.69 -21.75
CA ALA A 361 1.55 10.41 -21.31
C ALA A 361 1.08 9.26 -22.21
N PRO A 362 1.87 8.17 -22.37
CA PRO A 362 1.33 6.91 -22.89
C PRO A 362 0.40 6.27 -21.84
N ILE A 363 -0.54 5.43 -22.27
CA ILE A 363 -1.32 4.57 -21.36
C ILE A 363 -0.57 3.24 -21.23
N ASN A 364 0.18 3.07 -20.13
CA ASN A 364 0.99 1.87 -19.87
C ASN A 364 0.20 0.79 -19.12
N ASP A 365 0.59 -0.47 -19.28
CA ASP A 365 0.25 -1.51 -18.32
C ASP A 365 1.05 -1.35 -17.00
N VAL A 366 0.65 -2.09 -15.96
CA VAL A 366 1.24 -1.98 -14.62
C VAL A 366 2.71 -2.43 -14.59
N LYS A 367 3.08 -3.49 -15.33
CA LYS A 367 4.45 -3.99 -15.35
C LYS A 367 5.37 -2.97 -16.03
N ALA A 368 4.97 -2.47 -17.19
CA ALA A 368 5.69 -1.40 -17.89
C ALA A 368 5.87 -0.17 -16.98
N THR A 369 4.82 0.21 -16.23
CA THR A 369 4.88 1.32 -15.25
C THR A 369 5.94 1.09 -14.17
N LEU A 370 6.05 -0.14 -13.64
CA LEU A 370 7.04 -0.49 -12.62
C LEU A 370 8.48 -0.50 -13.16
N GLU A 371 8.65 -0.70 -14.46
CA GLU A 371 9.95 -0.79 -15.15
C GLU A 371 10.42 0.54 -15.76
N LEU A 372 9.59 1.60 -15.73
CA LEU A 372 9.95 2.93 -16.22
C LEU A 372 11.21 3.47 -15.54
N GLU A 373 12.04 4.19 -16.33
CA GLU A 373 13.19 4.92 -15.82
C GLU A 373 12.80 5.87 -14.69
N HIS A 374 11.70 6.63 -14.86
CA HIS A 374 11.18 7.50 -13.79
C HIS A 374 10.87 6.74 -12.49
N THR A 375 10.24 5.57 -12.58
CA THR A 375 9.91 4.73 -11.41
C THR A 375 11.18 4.26 -10.70
N ARG A 376 12.21 3.89 -11.47
CA ARG A 376 13.51 3.46 -10.96
C ARG A 376 14.26 4.62 -10.30
N GLU A 377 14.38 5.76 -10.97
CA GLU A 377 15.03 6.97 -10.45
C GLU A 377 14.34 7.51 -9.19
N ARG A 378 13.01 7.34 -9.09
CA ARG A 378 12.23 7.71 -7.91
C ARG A 378 12.30 6.67 -6.78
N GLY A 379 12.99 5.55 -6.98
CA GLY A 379 13.14 4.48 -5.99
C GLY A 379 11.79 3.97 -5.50
N MET A 380 10.89 3.64 -6.44
CA MET A 380 9.54 3.17 -6.14
C MET A 380 9.40 1.65 -6.06
N VAL A 381 10.48 0.92 -6.34
CA VAL A 381 10.58 -0.53 -6.13
C VAL A 381 11.82 -0.83 -5.31
N THR A 382 11.65 -1.53 -4.19
CA THR A 382 12.73 -1.91 -3.27
C THR A 382 12.84 -3.43 -3.23
N GLU A 383 14.07 -3.93 -3.28
CA GLU A 383 14.38 -5.35 -3.05
C GLU A 383 14.51 -5.62 -1.55
N VAL A 384 13.91 -6.73 -1.10
CA VAL A 384 13.98 -7.22 0.28
C VAL A 384 14.23 -8.71 0.30
N GLU A 385 14.84 -9.19 1.38
CA GLU A 385 15.00 -10.62 1.63
C GLU A 385 13.85 -11.12 2.51
N HIS A 386 12.93 -11.92 1.95
CA HIS A 386 11.82 -12.50 2.70
C HIS A 386 12.23 -13.84 3.34
N PRO A 387 11.96 -14.09 4.63
CA PRO A 387 12.48 -15.25 5.35
C PRO A 387 12.20 -16.62 4.71
N THR A 388 11.08 -16.76 3.99
CA THR A 388 10.68 -18.03 3.37
C THR A 388 10.54 -17.98 1.86
N CYS A 389 10.56 -16.78 1.27
CA CYS A 389 10.34 -16.59 -0.17
C CYS A 389 11.61 -16.05 -0.87
N GLY A 390 12.67 -15.78 -0.12
CA GLY A 390 13.94 -15.29 -0.65
C GLY A 390 13.85 -13.84 -1.13
N PRO A 391 14.73 -13.45 -2.08
CA PRO A 391 14.72 -12.11 -2.66
C PRO A 391 13.40 -11.79 -3.37
N MET A 392 12.79 -10.66 -3.03
CA MET A 392 11.58 -10.16 -3.70
C MET A 392 11.54 -8.64 -3.82
N LYS A 393 10.68 -8.14 -4.72
CA LYS A 393 10.47 -6.72 -4.98
C LYS A 393 9.16 -6.25 -4.39
N LEU A 394 9.18 -5.13 -3.68
CA LEU A 394 8.01 -4.47 -3.10
C LEU A 394 7.90 -3.03 -3.58
N VAL A 395 6.69 -2.50 -3.65
CA VAL A 395 6.45 -1.08 -3.91
C VAL A 395 6.87 -0.26 -2.68
N SER A 396 7.76 0.70 -2.89
CA SER A 396 8.33 1.53 -1.82
C SER A 396 7.36 2.62 -1.33
N PRO A 397 7.57 3.20 -0.13
CA PRO A 397 6.85 4.38 0.31
C PRO A 397 6.94 5.54 -0.72
N PRO A 398 5.80 6.18 -1.06
CA PRO A 398 5.76 7.13 -2.18
C PRO A 398 6.27 8.54 -1.82
N VAL A 399 6.17 8.95 -0.56
CA VAL A 399 6.54 10.29 -0.10
C VAL A 399 8.04 10.31 0.24
N LYS A 400 8.77 11.30 -0.31
CA LYS A 400 10.21 11.47 -0.08
C LYS A 400 10.43 12.65 0.86
N PHE A 401 11.14 12.41 1.94
CA PHE A 401 11.43 13.37 2.99
C PHE A 401 12.88 13.84 2.84
N THR A 402 13.17 15.11 3.21
CA THR A 402 14.53 15.66 3.13
C THR A 402 15.38 15.27 4.33
N GLU A 403 14.79 15.27 5.53
CA GLU A 403 15.50 15.05 6.80
C GLU A 403 15.37 13.61 7.33
N THR A 404 14.18 13.02 7.21
CA THR A 404 13.92 11.64 7.64
C THR A 404 13.84 10.73 6.42
N ASN A 405 13.98 9.41 6.62
CA ASN A 405 13.92 8.45 5.52
C ASN A 405 12.96 7.28 5.80
N PRO A 406 11.64 7.49 5.75
CA PRO A 406 10.66 6.40 5.78
C PRO A 406 10.97 5.37 4.69
N THR A 407 11.15 4.11 5.09
CA THR A 407 11.62 3.04 4.20
C THR A 407 11.10 1.68 4.64
N ILE A 408 11.30 0.67 3.80
CA ILE A 408 11.07 -0.73 4.15
C ILE A 408 12.25 -1.21 5.02
N ARG A 409 11.99 -1.41 6.31
CA ARG A 409 12.97 -1.87 7.32
C ARG A 409 12.90 -3.38 7.51
N SER A 410 11.71 -3.96 7.40
CA SER A 410 11.51 -5.41 7.43
C SER A 410 10.54 -5.86 6.33
N PRO A 411 10.74 -7.06 5.76
CA PRO A 411 9.80 -7.65 4.83
C PRO A 411 8.46 -7.94 5.54
N PRO A 412 7.37 -8.17 4.79
CA PRO A 412 6.14 -8.71 5.36
C PRO A 412 6.43 -9.98 6.17
N PRO A 413 5.83 -10.15 7.37
CA PRO A 413 6.15 -11.27 8.24
C PRO A 413 5.45 -12.55 7.79
N THR A 414 6.10 -13.69 8.01
CA THR A 414 5.40 -14.98 7.98
C THR A 414 4.42 -15.08 9.16
N LEU A 415 3.39 -15.92 9.03
CA LEU A 415 2.38 -16.09 10.07
C LEU A 415 3.03 -16.50 11.40
N GLY A 416 2.78 -15.73 12.46
CA GLY A 416 3.25 -16.02 13.81
C GLY A 416 4.76 -15.87 14.00
N GLN A 417 5.47 -15.28 13.04
CA GLN A 417 6.93 -15.18 13.06
C GLN A 417 7.49 -14.57 14.36
N HIS A 418 6.74 -13.65 14.96
CA HIS A 418 7.18 -12.87 16.12
C HIS A 418 6.35 -13.19 17.37
N THR A 419 5.55 -14.27 17.36
CA THR A 419 4.70 -14.64 18.51
C THR A 419 5.53 -14.78 19.78
N THR A 420 6.58 -15.61 19.74
CA THR A 420 7.41 -15.86 20.93
C THR A 420 8.14 -14.60 21.36
N GLU A 421 8.78 -13.90 20.42
CA GLU A 421 9.52 -12.64 20.65
C GLU A 421 8.64 -11.61 21.38
N VAL A 422 7.44 -11.33 20.88
CA VAL A 422 6.59 -10.30 21.49
C VAL A 422 6.07 -10.72 22.86
N LEU A 423 5.68 -11.99 23.04
CA LEU A 423 5.20 -12.46 24.35
C LEU A 423 6.30 -12.42 25.41
N THR A 424 7.55 -12.74 25.06
CA THR A 424 8.65 -12.72 26.02
C THR A 424 9.22 -11.31 26.23
N GLU A 425 9.47 -10.55 25.16
CA GLU A 425 10.20 -9.28 25.23
C GLU A 425 9.30 -8.09 25.55
N VAL A 426 8.05 -8.10 25.07
CA VAL A 426 7.10 -7.00 25.33
C VAL A 426 6.26 -7.28 26.57
N LEU A 427 5.79 -8.52 26.75
CA LEU A 427 4.90 -8.86 27.88
C LEU A 427 5.63 -9.51 29.07
N GLY A 428 6.92 -9.82 28.95
CA GLY A 428 7.68 -10.46 30.03
C GLY A 428 7.21 -11.87 30.39
N MET A 429 6.50 -12.55 29.49
CA MET A 429 6.02 -13.91 29.73
C MET A 429 7.18 -14.90 29.76
N LYS A 430 7.08 -15.89 30.64
CA LYS A 430 8.12 -16.92 30.74
C LYS A 430 7.96 -17.94 29.61
N ALA A 431 9.07 -18.60 29.24
CA ALA A 431 9.09 -19.56 28.14
C ALA A 431 8.10 -20.73 28.36
N ASP A 432 7.95 -21.21 29.58
CA ASP A 432 7.00 -22.26 29.97
C ASP A 432 5.54 -21.82 29.80
N GLU A 433 5.21 -20.56 30.07
CA GLU A 433 3.87 -20.00 29.80
C GLU A 433 3.58 -19.92 28.30
N VAL A 434 4.57 -19.49 27.51
CA VAL A 434 4.44 -19.41 26.04
C VAL A 434 4.25 -20.80 25.43
N GLU A 435 5.04 -21.79 25.85
CA GLU A 435 4.88 -23.17 25.36
C GLU A 435 3.53 -23.78 25.78
N ALA A 436 3.04 -23.48 26.98
CA ALA A 436 1.70 -23.90 27.40
C ALA A 436 0.61 -23.32 26.48
N LEU A 437 0.69 -22.03 26.13
CA LEU A 437 -0.26 -21.39 25.20
C LEU A 437 -0.21 -21.97 23.78
N LYS A 438 0.99 -22.30 23.28
CA LYS A 438 1.17 -23.00 21.99
C LYS A 438 0.50 -24.37 22.03
N SER A 439 0.76 -25.16 23.07
CA SER A 439 0.18 -26.50 23.22
C SER A 439 -1.36 -26.49 23.28
N GLN A 440 -1.95 -25.40 23.75
CA GLN A 440 -3.40 -25.19 23.81
C GLN A 440 -3.98 -24.63 22.49
N GLY A 441 -3.15 -24.33 21.50
CA GLY A 441 -3.57 -23.72 20.24
C GLY A 441 -4.04 -22.27 20.37
N VAL A 442 -3.74 -21.61 21.50
CA VAL A 442 -4.06 -20.19 21.73
C VAL A 442 -3.18 -19.32 20.86
N ILE A 443 -1.92 -19.74 20.65
CA ILE A 443 -0.95 -19.06 19.80
C ILE A 443 -0.29 -20.04 18.84
N SER A 444 0.33 -19.52 17.78
CA SER A 444 1.13 -20.29 16.80
C SER A 444 2.62 -20.15 17.00
#